data_AF-A0A925JJF1-F1
#
_entry.id   AF-A0A925JJF1-F1
#
_cell.length_a   1.000
_cell.length_b   1.000
_cell.length_c   1.000
_cell.angle_alpha   90.00
_cell.angle_beta   90.00
_cell.angle_gamma   90.00
#
_symmetry.space_group_name_H-M   'P 1'
#
loop_
_entity.id
_entity.type
_entity.pdbx_description
1 polymer ?
#
loop_
_entity_poly.entity_id
_entity_poly.type
_entity_poly.pdbx_seq_one_letter_code
_entity_poly.pdbx_strand_id
1 'polypeptide(L)'
;DPAITLSSTRFGIGQFNRTRYAGSSLKHQLQEVNNENQIILVGVFATYEDVKTYESTIVPLLKDIMKVPAQQYTTFVITKDSLEKLQNRQLINTYMEFYKNSN
;
A
#
# COMPACT_ATOMS: atom_id res chain seq x y z
N ASP A 1 -23.42 -3.46 -7.98
CA ASP A 1 -22.17 -4.21 -7.87
C ASP A 1 -21.02 -3.44 -8.51
N PRO A 2 -20.46 -2.43 -7.82
CA PRO A 2 -19.31 -1.70 -8.33
C PRO A 2 -18.07 -2.14 -7.57
N ALA A 3 -17.02 -2.51 -8.30
CA ALA A 3 -15.65 -2.52 -7.81
C ALA A 3 -15.48 -1.41 -6.77
N ILE A 4 -15.20 -1.77 -5.51
CA ILE A 4 -15.05 -0.79 -4.42
C ILE A 4 -14.10 0.29 -4.92
N THR A 5 -14.64 1.49 -5.16
CA THR A 5 -13.85 2.54 -5.80
C THR A 5 -12.84 3.05 -4.79
N LEU A 6 -11.58 2.63 -4.95
CA LEU A 6 -10.45 3.07 -4.12
C LEU A 6 -10.14 4.56 -4.29
N SER A 7 -10.90 5.31 -5.10
CA SER A 7 -10.77 6.75 -5.32
C SER A 7 -10.71 7.54 -4.01
N SER A 8 -11.56 7.22 -3.03
CA SER A 8 -11.55 7.93 -1.74
C SER A 8 -10.33 7.57 -0.89
N THR A 9 -9.95 6.29 -0.88
CA THR A 9 -8.74 5.84 -0.20
C THR A 9 -7.50 6.52 -0.79
N ARG A 10 -7.38 6.53 -2.13
CA ARG A 10 -6.29 7.21 -2.84
C ARG A 10 -6.26 8.69 -2.50
N PHE A 11 -7.41 9.36 -2.46
CA PHE A 11 -7.48 10.75 -2.07
C PHE A 11 -6.97 10.97 -0.64
N GLY A 12 -7.39 10.13 0.32
CA GLY A 12 -6.94 10.21 1.71
C GLY A 12 -5.43 9.98 1.86
N ILE A 13 -4.86 8.98 1.18
CA ILE A 13 -3.41 8.76 1.12
C ILE A 13 -2.71 9.99 0.49
N GLY A 14 -3.27 10.56 -0.56
CA GLY A 14 -2.73 11.77 -1.19
C GLY A 14 -2.72 12.98 -0.24
N GLN A 15 -3.77 13.17 0.55
CA GLN A 15 -3.80 14.22 1.59
C GLN A 15 -2.77 13.96 2.70
N PHE A 16 -2.68 12.72 3.18
CA PHE A 16 -1.67 12.30 4.15
C PHE A 16 -0.25 12.61 3.65
N ASN A 17 0.08 12.20 2.42
CA ASN A 17 1.40 12.43 1.82
C ASN A 17 1.72 13.92 1.72
N ARG A 18 0.79 14.73 1.21
CA ARG A 18 1.02 16.17 1.03
C ARG A 18 1.18 16.92 2.35
N THR A 19 0.46 16.51 3.40
CA THR A 19 0.48 17.21 4.69
C THR A 19 1.68 16.82 5.56
N ARG A 20 2.05 15.53 5.57
CA ARG A 20 3.15 15.03 6.43
C ARG A 20 4.49 14.90 5.75
N TYR A 21 4.50 14.76 4.43
CA TYR A 21 5.71 14.60 3.62
C TYR A 21 5.79 15.72 2.56
N ALA A 22 5.41 16.94 2.97
CA ALA A 22 5.50 18.12 2.12
C ALA A 22 6.93 18.31 1.61
N GLY A 23 7.08 18.61 0.32
CA GLY A 23 8.39 18.73 -0.33
C GLY A 23 9.04 17.40 -0.73
N SER A 24 8.49 16.25 -0.33
CA SER A 24 8.92 14.95 -0.87
C SER A 24 8.35 14.71 -2.28
N SER A 25 9.03 13.88 -3.07
CA SER A 25 8.54 13.39 -4.36
C SER A 25 7.64 12.15 -4.22
N LEU A 26 7.06 11.91 -3.04
CA LEU A 26 6.32 10.70 -2.73
C LEU A 26 5.02 10.64 -3.55
N LYS A 27 4.87 9.58 -4.34
CA LYS A 27 3.68 9.35 -5.17
C LYS A 27 2.90 8.17 -4.64
N HIS A 28 1.62 8.12 -4.98
CA HIS A 28 0.79 6.94 -4.79
C HIS A 28 0.06 6.60 -6.09
N GLN A 29 -0.09 5.32 -6.38
CA GLN A 29 -0.68 4.84 -7.62
C GLN A 29 -1.44 3.54 -7.39
N LEU A 30 -2.56 3.40 -8.11
CA LEU A 30 -3.39 2.21 -8.09
C LEU A 30 -2.89 1.28 -9.19
N GLN A 31 -2.63 0.03 -8.82
CA GLN A 31 -2.29 -1.05 -9.73
C GLN A 31 -3.31 -2.17 -9.57
N GLU A 32 -3.82 -2.66 -10.69
CA GLU A 32 -4.67 -3.85 -10.72
C GLU A 32 -3.82 -5.08 -11.00
N VAL A 33 -4.04 -6.15 -10.25
CA VAL A 33 -3.36 -7.43 -10.43
C VAL A 33 -4.40 -8.47 -10.80
N ASN A 34 -4.31 -8.95 -12.04
CA ASN A 34 -5.18 -9.97 -12.64
C ASN A 34 -6.69 -9.71 -12.49
N ASN A 35 -7.12 -8.45 -12.50
CA ASN A 35 -8.54 -8.04 -12.35
C ASN A 35 -9.21 -8.52 -11.04
N GLU A 36 -8.45 -9.10 -10.11
CA GLU A 36 -8.95 -9.67 -8.85
C GLU A 36 -8.49 -8.87 -7.64
N ASN A 37 -7.31 -8.25 -7.72
CA ASN A 37 -6.70 -7.53 -6.61
C ASN A 37 -6.35 -6.11 -7.04
N GLN A 38 -6.51 -5.18 -6.11
CA GLN A 38 -6.11 -3.80 -6.28
C GLN A 38 -5.06 -3.46 -5.22
N ILE A 39 -3.93 -2.93 -5.67
CA ILE A 39 -2.81 -2.53 -4.81
C ILE A 39 -2.64 -1.03 -4.92
N ILE A 40 -2.56 -0.35 -3.78
CA ILE A 40 -2.12 1.05 -3.74
C ILE A 40 -0.65 1.05 -3.39
N LEU A 41 0.19 1.37 -4.37
CA LEU A 41 1.62 1.53 -4.18
C LEU A 41 1.90 2.96 -3.73
N VAL A 42 2.74 3.11 -2.71
CA VAL A 42 3.26 4.41 -2.26
C VAL A 42 4.78 4.35 -2.26
N GLY A 43 5.43 5.40 -2.80
CA GLY A 43 6.88 5.45 -2.90
C GLY A 43 7.35 6.20 -4.14
N VAL A 44 8.56 5.94 -4.64
CA VAL A 44 9.59 5.03 -4.09
C VAL A 44 10.27 5.63 -2.85
N PHE A 45 10.70 4.78 -1.92
CA PHE A 45 11.50 5.17 -0.76
C PHE A 45 12.97 4.85 -1.00
N ALA A 46 13.88 5.67 -0.46
CA ALA A 46 15.32 5.48 -0.67
C ALA A 46 15.89 4.34 0.20
N THR A 47 15.38 4.19 1.42
CA THR A 47 15.83 3.18 2.37
C THR A 47 14.68 2.37 2.97
N TYR A 48 15.01 1.22 3.56
CA TYR A 48 14.04 0.43 4.34
C TYR A 48 13.54 1.20 5.57
N GLU A 49 14.40 2.00 6.19
CA GLU A 49 14.04 2.82 7.35
C GLU A 49 13.01 3.90 7.00
N ASP A 50 13.15 4.54 5.84
CA ASP A 50 12.18 5.55 5.35
C ASP A 50 10.79 4.94 5.17
N VAL A 51 10.71 3.75 4.59
CA VAL A 51 9.41 3.08 4.38
C VAL A 51 8.82 2.57 5.69
N LYS A 52 9.62 2.09 6.65
CA LYS A 52 9.11 1.71 7.98
C LYS A 52 8.64 2.92 8.78
N THR A 53 9.30 4.05 8.64
CA THR A 53 8.86 5.33 9.20
C THR A 53 7.54 5.78 8.58
N TYR A 54 7.42 5.66 7.25
CA TYR A 54 6.15 5.92 6.56
C TYR A 54 5.03 4.97 7.00
N GLU A 55 5.29 3.66 7.05
CA GLU A 55 4.31 2.65 7.45
C GLU A 55 3.80 2.90 8.88
N SER A 56 4.70 3.11 9.84
CA SER A 56 4.33 3.33 11.25
C SER A 56 3.51 4.60 11.48
N THR A 57 3.64 5.62 10.61
CA THR A 57 2.88 6.87 10.72
C THR A 57 1.52 6.81 10.03
N ILE A 58 1.39 6.07 8.92
CA ILE A 58 0.11 5.97 8.21
C ILE A 58 -0.81 4.88 8.77
N VAL A 59 -0.27 3.73 9.22
CA VAL A 59 -1.07 2.56 9.65
C VAL A 59 -2.12 2.91 10.71
N PRO A 60 -1.81 3.68 11.78
CA PRO A 60 -2.81 4.06 12.78
C PRO A 60 -3.98 4.88 12.24
N LEU A 61 -3.76 5.56 11.10
CA LEU A 61 -4.74 6.45 10.45
C LEU A 61 -5.48 5.75 9.31
N LEU A 62 -5.05 4.54 8.91
CA LEU A 62 -5.69 3.83 7.80
C LEU A 62 -7.16 3.52 8.10
N LYS A 63 -7.53 3.30 9.36
CA LYS A 63 -8.94 3.14 9.74
C LYS A 63 -9.82 4.35 9.35
N ASP A 64 -9.25 5.55 9.32
CA ASP A 64 -9.95 6.79 8.99
C ASP A 64 -9.83 7.12 7.49
N ILE A 65 -8.77 6.63 6.83
CA ILE A 65 -8.50 6.82 5.39
C ILE A 65 -9.26 5.78 4.54
N MET A 66 -9.35 4.53 5.02
CA MET A 66 -9.91 3.40 4.29
C MET A 66 -11.43 3.37 4.43
N LYS A 67 -12.12 3.16 3.30
CA LYS A 67 -13.56 2.91 3.27
C LYS A 67 -13.96 1.45 3.53
N VAL A 68 -12.97 0.57 3.65
CA VAL A 68 -13.18 -0.85 3.89
C VAL A 68 -12.74 -1.22 5.31
N PRO A 69 -13.36 -2.24 5.93
CA PRO A 69 -12.94 -2.74 7.23
C PRO A 69 -11.46 -3.16 7.25
N ALA A 70 -10.81 -3.03 8.41
CA ALA A 70 -9.41 -3.41 8.63
C ALA A 70 -9.10 -4.87 8.27
N GLN A 71 -10.10 -5.75 8.30
CA GLN A 71 -9.98 -7.16 7.94
C GLN A 71 -9.91 -7.40 6.43
N GLN A 72 -10.21 -6.39 5.60
CA GLN A 72 -10.26 -6.50 4.14
C GLN A 72 -9.01 -5.93 3.45
N TYR A 73 -8.05 -5.40 4.20
CA TYR A 73 -6.80 -4.91 3.65
C TYR A 73 -5.62 -5.26 4.56
N THR A 74 -4.43 -5.22 3.98
CA THR A 74 -3.19 -5.36 4.72
C THR A 74 -2.15 -4.43 4.11
N THR A 75 -1.21 -3.98 4.93
CA THR A 75 -0.01 -3.28 4.46
C THR A 75 1.15 -4.27 4.45
N PHE A 76 2.10 -4.03 3.55
CA PHE A 76 3.38 -4.69 3.53
C PHE A 76 4.38 -3.80 2.81
N VAL A 77 5.66 -3.95 3.15
CA VAL A 77 6.76 -3.33 2.44
C VAL A 77 7.27 -4.30 1.38
N ILE A 78 7.59 -3.80 0.19
CA ILE A 78 8.07 -4.62 -0.91
C ILE A 78 9.16 -3.90 -1.72
N THR A 79 10.15 -4.65 -2.20
CA THR A 79 11.16 -4.16 -3.14
C THR A 79 10.62 -4.14 -4.57
N LYS A 80 11.22 -3.32 -5.45
CA LYS A 80 10.81 -3.27 -6.86
C LYS A 80 10.89 -4.65 -7.54
N ASP A 81 11.98 -5.37 -7.34
CA ASP A 81 12.20 -6.71 -7.93
C ASP A 81 11.17 -7.74 -7.47
N SER A 82 10.70 -7.64 -6.22
CA SER A 82 9.64 -8.51 -5.71
C SER A 82 8.27 -8.10 -6.21
N LEU A 83 8.02 -6.80 -6.37
CA LEU A 83 6.76 -6.26 -6.89
C LEU A 83 6.49 -6.72 -8.33
N GLU A 84 7.51 -6.76 -9.19
CA GLU A 84 7.39 -7.23 -10.58
C GLU A 84 6.96 -8.72 -10.67
N LYS A 85 7.16 -9.48 -9.59
CA LYS A 85 6.73 -10.87 -9.47
C LYS A 85 5.29 -11.02 -8.96
N LEU A 86 4.66 -9.97 -8.43
CA LEU A 86 3.29 -10.01 -7.91
C LEU A 86 2.26 -9.96 -9.05
N GLN A 87 2.23 -11.01 -9.85
CA GLN A 87 1.40 -11.07 -11.05
C GLN A 87 0.01 -11.64 -10.77
N ASN A 88 -0.21 -12.34 -9.66
CA ASN A 88 -1.49 -12.97 -9.34
C ASN A 88 -1.72 -13.05 -7.82
N ARG A 89 -2.94 -13.42 -7.43
CA ARG A 89 -3.35 -13.53 -6.02
C ARG A 89 -2.50 -14.52 -5.22
N GLN A 90 -2.12 -15.65 -5.82
CA GLN A 90 -1.30 -16.66 -5.15
C GLN A 90 0.08 -16.09 -4.78
N LEU A 91 0.73 -15.41 -5.72
CA LEU A 91 2.05 -14.79 -5.49
C LEU A 91 1.97 -13.66 -4.46
N ILE A 92 0.88 -12.88 -4.45
CA ILE A 92 0.62 -11.89 -3.39
C ILE A 92 0.51 -12.59 -2.04
N ASN A 93 -0.30 -13.64 -1.92
CA ASN A 93 -0.46 -14.39 -0.66
C ASN A 93 0.86 -14.99 -0.17
N THR A 94 1.63 -15.64 -1.04
CA THR A 94 2.95 -16.19 -0.71
C THR A 94 3.89 -15.10 -0.22
N TYR A 95 3.90 -13.92 -0.86
CA TYR A 95 4.73 -12.81 -0.41
C TYR A 95 4.28 -12.28 0.95
N MET A 96 2.97 -12.18 1.20
CA MET A 96 2.44 -11.74 2.49
C MET A 96 2.79 -12.71 3.61
N GLU A 97 2.76 -14.02 3.37
CA GLU A 97 3.21 -15.03 4.32
C GLU A 97 4.71 -14.90 4.62
N PHE A 98 5.53 -14.75 3.58
CA PHE A 98 6.96 -14.48 3.74
C PHE A 98 7.22 -13.20 4.57
N TYR A 99 6.51 -12.11 4.26
CA TYR A 99 6.66 -10.82 4.94
C TYR A 99 6.28 -10.89 6.42
N LYS A 100 5.22 -11.64 6.75
CA LYS A 100 4.79 -11.88 8.15
C LYS A 100 5.77 -12.71 8.96
N ASN A 101 6.46 -13.67 8.32
CA ASN A 101 7.43 -14.51 9.00
C ASN A 101 8.81 -13.84 9.14
N SER A 102 9.02 -12.70 8.48
CA SER A 102 10.31 -12.00 8.42
C SER A 102 10.36 -10.70 9.25
N ASN A 103 9.25 -10.32 9.89
CA ASN A 103 9.13 -9.17 10.80
C ASN A 103 8.58 -9.62 12.17
#